data_AF-A0A8J6Z0T4-F1
#
_entry.id   AF-A0A8J6Z0T4-F1
#
_cell.length_a   1.000
_cell.length_b   1.000
_cell.length_c   1.000
_cell.angle_alpha   90.00
_cell.angle_beta   90.00
_cell.angle_gamma   90.00
#
_symmetry.space_group_name_H-M   'P 1'
#
loop_
_entity.id
_entity.type
_entity.pdbx_description
1 polymer ?
#
loop_
_entity_poly.entity_id
_entity_poly.type
_entity_poly.pdbx_seq_one_letter_code
_entity_poly.pdbx_strand_id
1 'polypeptide(L)'
;MARSLSLLERLGGKTQEKTPPPERPRLPKPEVKHKPPEQTYTEKQLEQERTAQVEASAFAGRRALTSQSNTMQELKLAVHRRIVDEMTPEEQQILMRGEEAREQIKNIISVYSNREIAEGAYPLSRGERLNLVDDISNELLGLGPLESLLQNDSITEIMVNGPKQIFIEQKGRLKLTDVHFYDNAHLMNIIERILTPLGRRVDESSPLVDARLADGSRVNIIIPPLSLVGPAVTIRKFSKKALSIEDLVSFGTLSEDMATFLDACVRARLNILVSGGTGSGKTTTLNVLSSFIPHTDRIVTIEDAAELRLQQVHVVTLESRPANLEGTGAITIRDLVKNALRMRPDRIIVGEVRAGEALDMLQAMNTGHDGSLTTAHANTPRDVLSRLETMVLMAGMELPVRAVRTQVSSAIDLIIQQSRIRDGSRKITHITEVQGMEGDTIVLQDLFRYVQERIDERGKSVGHYESLGLMPNFMDKFQMNGVDLPASFFTSGRKR
;
A
#
# COMPACT_ATOMS: atom_id res chain seq x y z
N MET A 1 19.95 -80.65 15.63
CA MET A 1 21.18 -81.43 15.90
C MET A 1 22.21 -80.99 14.87
N ALA A 2 23.18 -80.16 15.27
CA ALA A 2 24.58 -80.52 15.50
C ALA A 2 25.44 -80.74 14.23
N ARG A 3 26.37 -79.78 14.02
CA ARG A 3 27.77 -79.88 13.50
C ARG A 3 27.96 -80.43 12.06
N SER A 4 28.98 -80.05 11.27
CA SER A 4 30.01 -79.01 11.25
C SER A 4 30.94 -79.33 10.07
N LEU A 5 31.58 -78.29 9.52
CA LEU A 5 32.88 -78.27 8.83
C LEU A 5 32.98 -78.63 7.34
N SER A 6 33.86 -77.83 6.72
CA SER A 6 34.10 -77.56 5.31
C SER A 6 35.07 -78.54 4.69
N LEU A 7 35.07 -78.57 3.35
CA LEU A 7 36.05 -79.31 2.56
C LEU A 7 36.64 -78.41 1.48
N LEU A 8 37.49 -77.49 1.95
CA LEU A 8 38.57 -76.84 1.19
C LEU A 8 39.65 -77.89 0.82
N GLU A 9 39.20 -79.09 0.45
CA GLU A 9 39.96 -80.35 0.42
C GLU A 9 39.59 -81.21 -0.82
N ARG A 10 38.83 -80.67 -1.78
CA ARG A 10 38.52 -81.37 -3.04
C ARG A 10 38.89 -80.52 -4.25
N LEU A 11 40.14 -80.67 -4.71
CA LEU A 11 40.70 -80.26 -6.03
C LEU A 11 41.49 -78.93 -5.94
N GLY A 12 42.83 -78.86 -5.94
CA GLY A 12 43.84 -79.71 -6.58
C GLY A 12 44.20 -79.15 -7.96
N GLY A 13 45.19 -78.26 -8.05
CA GLY A 13 45.46 -77.42 -9.23
C GLY A 13 46.41 -77.97 -10.30
N LYS A 14 46.78 -77.11 -11.27
CA LYS A 14 48.13 -76.99 -11.85
C LYS A 14 48.23 -75.78 -12.79
N THR A 15 49.42 -75.22 -12.79
CA THR A 15 49.95 -74.00 -13.41
C THR A 15 50.33 -74.17 -14.89
N GLN A 16 50.25 -73.08 -15.68
CA GLN A 16 51.16 -72.86 -16.80
C GLN A 16 51.32 -71.35 -17.10
N GLU A 17 52.58 -70.92 -17.06
CA GLU A 17 53.08 -69.58 -17.33
C GLU A 17 52.97 -69.19 -18.81
N LYS A 18 52.66 -67.92 -19.09
CA LYS A 18 53.04 -67.23 -20.33
C LYS A 18 53.65 -65.88 -19.98
N THR A 19 54.90 -65.72 -20.39
CA THR A 19 55.78 -64.55 -20.30
C THR A 19 55.19 -63.29 -20.98
N PRO A 20 55.36 -62.09 -20.38
CA PRO A 20 54.95 -60.82 -21.00
C PRO A 20 56.04 -60.24 -21.96
N PRO A 21 55.64 -59.42 -22.95
CA PRO A 21 56.53 -58.76 -23.92
C PRO A 21 57.34 -57.58 -23.33
N PRO A 22 58.39 -57.08 -24.02
CA PRO A 22 59.46 -56.27 -23.42
C PRO A 22 59.09 -54.81 -23.08
N GLU A 23 59.84 -54.25 -22.12
CA GLU A 23 59.70 -52.92 -21.50
C GLU A 23 59.73 -51.75 -22.51
N ARG A 24 58.78 -50.81 -22.36
CA ARG A 24 58.81 -49.47 -22.95
C ARG A 24 59.55 -48.49 -22.02
N PRO A 25 60.10 -47.38 -22.53
CA PRO A 25 60.99 -46.48 -21.78
C PRO A 25 60.33 -45.85 -20.55
N ARG A 26 61.07 -45.77 -19.44
CA ARG A 26 60.62 -45.13 -18.19
C ARG A 26 60.58 -43.61 -18.37
N LEU A 27 59.39 -43.03 -18.27
CA LEU A 27 59.19 -41.59 -18.08
C LEU A 27 59.64 -41.19 -16.65
N PRO A 28 60.20 -39.98 -16.46
CA PRO A 28 60.63 -39.51 -15.15
C PRO A 28 59.45 -39.45 -14.16
N LYS A 29 59.70 -39.83 -12.91
CA LYS A 29 58.71 -39.76 -11.82
C LYS A 29 58.30 -38.29 -11.63
N PRO A 30 57.00 -37.97 -11.53
CA PRO A 30 56.57 -36.62 -11.18
C PRO A 30 57.04 -36.28 -9.77
N GLU A 31 57.64 -35.11 -9.61
CA GLU A 31 57.90 -34.50 -8.32
C GLU A 31 56.60 -34.46 -7.50
N VAL A 32 56.68 -34.94 -6.26
CA VAL A 32 55.61 -34.75 -5.28
C VAL A 32 55.53 -33.26 -5.01
N LYS A 33 54.59 -32.57 -5.67
CA LYS A 33 54.18 -31.24 -5.25
C LYS A 33 53.61 -31.38 -3.84
N HIS A 34 54.34 -30.89 -2.85
CA HIS A 34 53.78 -30.66 -1.53
C HIS A 34 52.48 -29.88 -1.72
N LYS A 35 51.34 -30.48 -1.33
CA LYS A 35 50.09 -29.74 -1.16
C LYS A 35 50.43 -28.53 -0.26
N PRO A 36 50.03 -27.30 -0.63
CA PRO A 36 50.03 -26.21 0.33
C PRO A 36 49.24 -26.67 1.56
N PRO A 37 49.60 -26.26 2.78
CA PRO A 37 48.81 -26.61 3.95
C PRO A 37 47.35 -26.28 3.68
N GLU A 38 46.45 -27.24 3.87
CA GLU A 38 45.01 -27.00 3.81
C GLU A 38 44.71 -25.91 4.83
N GLN A 39 44.44 -24.71 4.35
CA GLN A 39 43.97 -23.62 5.18
C GLN A 39 42.58 -24.03 5.66
N THR A 40 42.50 -24.47 6.92
CA THR A 40 41.22 -24.70 7.59
C THR A 40 40.59 -23.33 7.81
N TYR A 41 39.78 -22.89 6.86
CA TYR A 41 38.98 -21.69 7.01
C TYR A 41 37.97 -21.91 8.15
N THR A 42 37.91 -20.96 9.08
CA THR A 42 36.86 -20.96 10.11
C THR A 42 35.50 -20.74 9.45
N GLU A 43 34.40 -21.24 10.04
CA GLU A 43 33.04 -21.08 9.49
C GLU A 43 32.70 -19.61 9.16
N LYS A 44 33.20 -18.66 9.96
CA LYS A 44 33.07 -17.22 9.70
C LYS A 44 33.76 -16.73 8.42
N GLN A 45 34.88 -17.33 8.04
CA GLN A 45 35.60 -16.96 6.81
C GLN A 45 34.91 -17.52 5.57
N LEU A 46 34.39 -18.75 5.65
CA LEU A 46 33.57 -19.35 4.60
C LEU A 46 32.24 -18.61 4.40
N GLU A 47 31.66 -18.08 5.47
CA GLU A 47 30.45 -17.26 5.44
C GLU A 47 30.73 -15.86 4.86
N GLN A 48 31.88 -15.25 5.17
CA GLN A 48 32.33 -13.99 4.56
C GLN A 48 32.62 -14.13 3.06
N GLU A 49 33.26 -15.22 2.62
CA GLU A 49 33.50 -15.47 1.19
C GLU A 49 32.21 -15.79 0.43
N ARG A 50 31.28 -16.54 1.02
CA ARG A 50 29.94 -16.75 0.44
C ARG A 50 29.17 -15.45 0.32
N THR A 51 29.22 -14.59 1.35
CA THR A 51 28.57 -13.28 1.33
C THR A 51 29.21 -12.38 0.28
N ALA A 52 30.54 -12.36 0.18
CA ALA A 52 31.27 -11.59 -0.84
C ALA A 52 31.01 -12.10 -2.27
N GLN A 53 30.86 -13.42 -2.48
CA GLN A 53 30.50 -13.99 -3.78
C GLN A 53 29.05 -13.70 -4.17
N VAL A 54 28.11 -13.76 -3.20
CA VAL A 54 26.71 -13.38 -3.42
C VAL A 54 26.61 -11.88 -3.72
N GLU A 55 27.30 -11.03 -2.97
CA GLU A 55 27.37 -9.58 -3.21
C GLU A 55 28.01 -9.24 -4.56
N ALA A 56 29.11 -9.90 -4.94
CA ALA A 56 29.76 -9.71 -6.24
C ALA A 56 28.87 -10.18 -7.41
N SER A 57 28.13 -11.28 -7.25
CA SER A 57 27.17 -11.76 -8.25
C SER A 57 25.96 -10.83 -8.39
N ALA A 58 25.47 -10.28 -7.27
CA ALA A 58 24.40 -9.28 -7.25
C ALA A 58 24.87 -7.94 -7.83
N PHE A 59 26.13 -7.54 -7.61
CA PHE A 59 26.73 -6.35 -8.21
C PHE A 59 26.93 -6.52 -9.72
N ALA A 60 27.40 -7.68 -10.17
CA ALA A 60 27.55 -7.98 -11.59
C ALA A 60 26.20 -8.03 -12.32
N GLY A 61 25.19 -8.67 -11.71
CA GLY A 61 23.81 -8.67 -12.20
C GLY A 61 23.21 -7.27 -12.28
N ARG A 62 23.40 -6.43 -11.25
CA ARG A 62 23.03 -5.00 -11.29
C ARG A 62 23.74 -4.28 -12.42
N ARG A 63 25.05 -4.47 -12.60
CA ARG A 63 25.83 -3.74 -13.62
C ARG A 63 25.39 -4.10 -15.04
N ALA A 64 25.05 -5.36 -15.28
CA ALA A 64 24.48 -5.82 -16.56
C ALA A 64 23.06 -5.29 -16.80
N LEU A 65 22.19 -5.31 -15.78
CA LEU A 65 20.84 -4.72 -15.85
C LEU A 65 20.87 -3.19 -16.03
N THR A 66 21.80 -2.51 -15.34
CA THR A 66 22.00 -1.05 -15.48
C THR A 66 22.55 -0.71 -16.86
N SER A 67 23.45 -1.54 -17.40
CA SER A 67 23.98 -1.40 -18.77
C SER A 67 22.89 -1.58 -19.82
N GLN A 68 22.06 -2.62 -19.74
CA GLN A 68 20.94 -2.82 -20.66
C GLN A 68 19.87 -1.72 -20.52
N SER A 69 19.56 -1.30 -19.29
CA SER A 69 18.66 -0.17 -19.02
C SER A 69 19.15 1.13 -19.65
N ASN A 70 20.46 1.40 -19.57
CA ASN A 70 21.06 2.58 -20.20
C ASN A 70 21.00 2.52 -21.73
N THR A 71 21.31 1.37 -22.34
CA THR A 71 21.22 1.21 -23.81
C THR A 71 19.77 1.36 -24.31
N MET A 72 18.80 0.83 -23.57
CA MET A 72 17.37 1.00 -23.90
C MET A 72 16.94 2.47 -23.76
N GLN A 73 17.44 3.20 -22.77
CA GLN A 73 17.17 4.63 -22.62
C GLN A 73 17.81 5.47 -23.73
N GLU A 74 19.04 5.17 -24.12
CA GLU A 74 19.72 5.82 -25.25
C GLU A 74 18.92 5.62 -26.55
N LEU A 75 18.43 4.39 -26.78
CA LEU A 75 17.58 4.09 -27.92
C LEU A 75 16.25 4.88 -27.86
N LYS A 76 15.57 4.94 -26.72
CA LYS A 76 14.34 5.73 -26.57
C LYS A 76 14.57 7.21 -26.89
N LEU A 77 15.67 7.79 -26.41
CA LEU A 77 16.05 9.17 -26.70
C LEU A 77 16.33 9.39 -28.19
N ALA A 78 17.03 8.46 -28.84
CA ALA A 78 17.31 8.52 -30.26
C ALA A 78 16.02 8.47 -31.09
N VAL A 79 15.11 7.54 -30.77
CA VAL A 79 13.80 7.45 -31.42
C VAL A 79 12.98 8.73 -31.17
N HIS A 80 12.95 9.25 -29.95
CA HIS A 80 12.22 10.47 -29.63
C HIS A 80 12.75 11.68 -30.41
N ARG A 81 14.07 11.87 -30.50
CA ARG A 81 14.65 12.94 -31.33
C ARG A 81 14.29 12.77 -32.79
N ARG A 82 14.39 11.56 -33.32
CA ARG A 82 14.00 11.29 -34.71
C ARG A 82 12.53 11.62 -34.97
N ILE A 83 11.63 11.25 -34.06
CA ILE A 83 10.22 11.61 -34.17
C ILE A 83 10.07 13.14 -34.20
N VAL A 84 10.74 13.88 -33.31
CA VAL A 84 10.63 15.35 -33.30
C VAL A 84 11.19 15.99 -34.58
N ASP A 85 12.31 15.48 -35.08
CA ASP A 85 13.03 16.08 -36.21
C ASP A 85 12.42 15.71 -37.59
N GLU A 86 11.88 14.49 -37.74
CA GLU A 86 11.43 13.95 -39.01
C GLU A 86 9.90 13.87 -39.15
N MET A 87 9.11 14.20 -38.13
CA MET A 87 7.66 14.06 -38.18
C MET A 87 7.01 15.05 -39.15
N THR A 88 6.16 14.50 -40.03
CA THR A 88 5.45 15.28 -41.04
C THR A 88 4.30 16.11 -40.43
N PRO A 89 3.87 17.21 -41.08
CA PRO A 89 2.72 17.99 -40.60
C PRO A 89 1.42 17.17 -40.46
N GLU A 90 1.24 16.14 -41.28
CA GLU A 90 0.09 15.24 -41.25
C GLU A 90 0.13 14.34 -40.00
N GLU A 91 1.30 13.79 -39.68
CA GLU A 91 1.53 13.00 -38.46
C GLU A 91 1.41 13.85 -37.19
N GLN A 92 1.84 15.12 -37.23
CA GLN A 92 1.63 16.07 -36.14
C GLN A 92 0.14 16.30 -35.87
N GLN A 93 -0.68 16.44 -36.91
CA GLN A 93 -2.14 16.57 -36.75
C GLN A 93 -2.76 15.31 -36.14
N ILE A 94 -2.26 14.12 -36.48
CA ILE A 94 -2.71 12.86 -35.88
C ILE A 94 -2.34 12.83 -34.39
N LEU A 95 -1.14 13.26 -34.02
CA LEU A 95 -0.73 13.35 -32.61
C LEU A 95 -1.56 14.34 -31.80
N MET A 96 -1.99 15.45 -32.39
CA MET A 96 -2.89 16.43 -31.76
C MET A 96 -4.28 15.87 -31.44
N ARG A 97 -4.70 14.78 -32.09
CA ARG A 97 -5.94 14.05 -31.75
C ARG A 97 -5.80 13.21 -30.48
N GLY A 98 -4.58 13.08 -29.94
CA GLY A 98 -4.32 12.43 -28.66
C GLY A 98 -4.77 10.97 -28.63
N GLU A 99 -5.50 10.58 -27.58
CA GLU A 99 -5.96 9.20 -27.39
C GLU A 99 -6.88 8.67 -28.51
N GLU A 100 -7.64 9.54 -29.19
CA GLU A 100 -8.56 9.11 -30.26
C GLU A 100 -7.84 8.49 -31.45
N ALA A 101 -6.55 8.80 -31.62
CA ALA A 101 -5.70 8.29 -32.69
C ALA A 101 -4.59 7.35 -32.18
N ARG A 102 -4.72 6.77 -30.97
CA ARG A 102 -3.66 5.98 -30.32
C ARG A 102 -3.07 4.88 -31.21
N GLU A 103 -3.90 4.13 -31.92
CA GLU A 103 -3.44 3.08 -32.85
C GLU A 103 -2.68 3.64 -34.06
N GLN A 104 -3.11 4.77 -34.60
CA GLN A 104 -2.41 5.44 -35.71
C GLN A 104 -1.06 5.96 -35.24
N ILE A 105 -1.00 6.52 -34.03
CA ILE A 105 0.22 7.03 -33.43
C ILE A 105 1.21 5.90 -33.12
N LYS A 106 0.72 4.75 -32.60
CA LYS A 106 1.55 3.54 -32.43
C LYS A 106 2.17 3.08 -33.75
N ASN A 107 1.41 3.12 -34.85
CA ASN A 107 1.94 2.75 -36.17
C ASN A 107 3.04 3.71 -36.63
N ILE A 108 2.84 5.02 -36.47
CA ILE A 108 3.85 6.05 -36.78
C ILE A 108 5.13 5.82 -35.95
N ILE A 109 4.97 5.66 -34.62
CA ILE A 109 6.09 5.38 -33.70
C ILE A 109 6.80 4.08 -34.07
N SER A 110 6.08 3.05 -34.49
CA SER A 110 6.66 1.78 -34.93
C SER A 110 7.56 1.98 -36.17
N VAL A 111 7.16 2.82 -37.12
CA VAL A 111 7.97 3.14 -38.30
C VAL A 111 9.29 3.81 -37.88
N TYR A 112 9.24 4.86 -37.06
CA TYR A 112 10.45 5.54 -36.58
C TYR A 112 11.34 4.65 -35.72
N SER A 113 10.73 3.88 -34.81
CA SER A 113 11.44 2.93 -33.94
C SER A 113 12.18 1.88 -34.76
N ASN A 114 11.52 1.27 -35.75
CA ASN A 114 12.14 0.25 -36.59
C ASN A 114 13.30 0.78 -37.43
N ARG A 115 13.20 2.04 -37.90
CA ARG A 115 14.31 2.70 -38.63
C ARG A 115 15.51 2.94 -37.71
N GLU A 116 15.30 3.51 -36.54
CA GLU A 116 16.38 3.74 -35.56
C GLU A 116 17.04 2.43 -35.12
N ILE A 117 16.25 1.38 -34.85
CA ILE A 117 16.76 0.05 -34.48
C ILE A 117 17.64 -0.53 -35.59
N ALA A 118 17.22 -0.39 -36.85
CA ALA A 118 17.95 -0.92 -37.99
C ALA A 118 19.26 -0.15 -38.24
N GLU A 119 19.23 1.19 -38.13
CA GLU A 119 20.39 2.05 -38.36
C GLU A 119 21.43 1.95 -37.21
N GLY A 120 20.97 1.88 -35.96
CA GLY A 120 21.82 1.73 -34.78
C GLY A 120 22.24 0.29 -34.46
N ALA A 121 21.79 -0.70 -35.25
CA ALA A 121 22.06 -2.12 -35.06
C ALA A 121 21.74 -2.66 -33.66
N TYR A 122 20.64 -2.18 -33.05
CA TYR A 122 20.22 -2.62 -31.72
C TYR A 122 19.63 -4.05 -31.76
N PRO A 123 20.20 -5.02 -31.02
CA PRO A 123 19.72 -6.40 -31.04
C PRO A 123 18.49 -6.57 -30.16
N LEU A 124 17.32 -6.14 -30.66
CA LEU A 124 16.04 -6.28 -29.95
C LEU A 124 15.18 -7.41 -30.52
N SER A 125 14.66 -8.25 -29.61
CA SER A 125 13.61 -9.22 -29.89
C SER A 125 12.29 -8.56 -30.27
N ARG A 126 11.37 -9.32 -30.89
CA ARG A 126 10.05 -8.81 -31.27
C ARG A 126 9.26 -8.26 -30.06
N GLY A 127 9.38 -8.89 -28.89
CA GLY A 127 8.73 -8.44 -27.66
C GLY A 127 9.28 -7.11 -27.17
N GLU A 128 10.61 -6.94 -27.16
CA GLU A 128 11.26 -5.70 -26.74
C GLU A 128 10.91 -4.53 -27.66
N ARG A 129 10.74 -4.77 -28.96
CA ARG A 129 10.30 -3.73 -29.90
C ARG A 129 8.87 -3.27 -29.63
N LEU A 130 7.97 -4.19 -29.30
CA LEU A 130 6.59 -3.85 -28.94
C LEU A 130 6.57 -3.02 -27.65
N ASN A 131 7.34 -3.42 -26.63
CA ASN A 131 7.47 -2.66 -25.40
C ASN A 131 8.06 -1.26 -25.64
N LEU A 132 9.06 -1.13 -26.52
CA LEU A 132 9.63 0.17 -26.89
C LEU A 132 8.58 1.10 -27.52
N VAL A 133 7.79 0.57 -28.46
CA VAL A 133 6.73 1.35 -29.12
C VAL A 133 5.66 1.77 -28.11
N ASP A 134 5.24 0.87 -27.22
CA ASP A 134 4.28 1.19 -26.16
C ASP A 134 4.84 2.23 -25.17
N ASP A 135 6.10 2.12 -24.77
CA ASP A 135 6.77 3.08 -23.89
C ASP A 135 6.85 4.47 -24.52
N ILE A 136 7.27 4.58 -25.77
CA ILE A 136 7.34 5.86 -26.50
C ILE A 136 5.94 6.42 -26.75
N SER A 137 4.95 5.56 -27.00
CA SER A 137 3.55 5.99 -27.11
C SER A 137 3.03 6.57 -25.79
N ASN A 138 3.35 5.94 -24.67
CA ASN A 138 2.99 6.44 -23.34
C ASN A 138 3.74 7.74 -23.00
N GLU A 139 4.96 7.90 -23.49
CA GLU A 139 5.76 9.13 -23.37
C GLU A 139 5.15 10.28 -24.20
N LEU A 140 4.68 10.00 -25.41
CA LEU A 140 4.09 10.99 -26.29
C LEU A 140 2.62 11.32 -25.99
N LEU A 141 1.84 10.39 -25.44
CA LEU A 141 0.38 10.57 -25.25
C LEU A 141 -0.10 10.47 -23.81
N GLY A 142 0.62 9.74 -22.96
CA GLY A 142 0.22 9.44 -21.59
C GLY A 142 1.08 10.16 -20.56
N LEU A 143 1.20 9.50 -19.40
CA LEU A 143 1.99 9.98 -18.26
C LEU A 143 3.43 9.46 -18.27
N GLY A 144 3.94 9.11 -19.45
CA GLY A 144 5.30 8.65 -19.66
C GLY A 144 5.64 7.42 -18.80
N PRO A 145 6.78 7.44 -18.09
CA PRO A 145 7.20 6.30 -17.27
C PRO A 145 6.18 5.87 -16.20
N LEU A 146 5.31 6.78 -15.74
CA LEU A 146 4.31 6.49 -14.71
C LEU A 146 3.16 5.61 -15.21
N GLU A 147 2.89 5.62 -16.51
CA GLU A 147 1.72 4.94 -17.10
C GLU A 147 1.70 3.44 -16.76
N SER A 148 2.85 2.77 -16.93
CA SER A 148 3.01 1.35 -16.61
C SER A 148 2.78 1.03 -15.11
N LEU A 149 3.19 1.94 -14.22
CA LEU A 149 3.00 1.81 -12.77
C LEU A 149 1.55 2.07 -12.37
N LEU A 150 0.90 3.06 -13.01
CA LEU A 150 -0.49 3.42 -12.78
C LEU A 150 -1.45 2.31 -13.24
N GLN A 151 -1.15 1.65 -14.36
CA GLN A 151 -1.97 0.53 -14.87
C GLN A 151 -1.86 -0.74 -14.02
N ASN A 152 -0.80 -0.90 -13.23
CA ASN A 152 -0.60 -2.09 -12.39
C ASN A 152 -1.42 -2.01 -11.09
N ASP A 153 -2.57 -2.68 -11.05
CA ASP A 153 -3.48 -2.70 -9.89
C ASP A 153 -2.87 -3.26 -8.59
N SER A 154 -1.73 -3.96 -8.65
CA SER A 154 -1.04 -4.41 -7.43
C SER A 154 -0.26 -3.30 -6.72
N ILE A 155 0.00 -2.19 -7.40
CA ILE A 155 0.66 -1.00 -6.85
C ILE A 155 -0.40 -0.09 -6.24
N THR A 156 -0.17 0.34 -5.01
CA THR A 156 -1.10 1.21 -4.26
C THR A 156 -0.60 2.64 -4.14
N GLU A 157 0.70 2.87 -4.26
CA GLU A 157 1.32 4.20 -4.13
C GLU A 157 2.57 4.28 -5.00
N ILE A 158 2.82 5.45 -5.59
CA ILE A 158 3.99 5.76 -6.40
C ILE A 158 4.62 7.04 -5.84
N MET A 159 5.92 7.01 -5.55
CA MET A 159 6.67 8.15 -5.00
C MET A 159 7.88 8.42 -5.88
N VAL A 160 7.89 9.58 -6.54
CA VAL A 160 8.98 10.07 -7.39
C VAL A 160 9.78 11.07 -6.56
N ASN A 161 11.00 10.71 -6.19
CA ASN A 161 11.93 11.56 -5.44
C ASN A 161 12.98 12.14 -6.38
N GLY A 162 12.51 12.88 -7.40
CA GLY A 162 13.33 13.29 -8.55
C GLY A 162 13.36 12.25 -9.67
N PRO A 163 13.97 12.59 -10.82
CA PRO A 163 13.81 11.85 -12.07
C PRO A 163 14.39 10.43 -12.02
N LYS A 164 15.39 10.19 -11.16
CA LYS A 164 16.13 8.93 -11.09
C LYS A 164 15.75 8.05 -9.90
N GLN A 165 14.73 8.39 -9.12
CA GLN A 165 14.38 7.60 -7.95
C GLN A 165 12.87 7.48 -7.80
N ILE A 166 12.32 6.35 -8.26
CA ILE A 166 10.90 6.06 -8.19
C ILE A 166 10.65 4.84 -7.30
N PHE A 167 9.95 5.06 -6.19
CA PHE A 167 9.47 4.02 -5.29
C PHE A 167 8.02 3.68 -5.55
N ILE A 168 7.64 2.43 -5.25
CA ILE A 168 6.26 1.97 -5.27
C ILE A 168 5.93 1.26 -3.95
N GLU A 169 4.68 1.39 -3.49
CA GLU A 169 4.11 0.47 -2.50
C GLU A 169 3.40 -0.67 -3.21
N GLN A 170 3.82 -1.91 -2.91
CA GLN A 170 3.17 -3.12 -3.38
C GLN A 170 3.00 -4.08 -2.20
N LYS A 171 1.76 -4.53 -1.95
CA LYS A 171 1.42 -5.42 -0.81
C LYS A 171 1.94 -4.90 0.54
N GLY A 172 1.84 -3.60 0.79
CA GLY A 172 2.31 -3.00 2.05
C GLY A 172 3.82 -3.06 2.23
N ARG A 173 4.62 -3.06 1.15
CA ARG A 173 6.08 -2.92 1.20
C ARG A 173 6.55 -1.92 0.15
N LEU A 174 7.48 -1.04 0.55
CA LEU A 174 8.13 -0.10 -0.35
C LEU A 174 9.22 -0.80 -1.14
N LYS A 175 9.29 -0.52 -2.45
CA LYS A 175 10.31 -1.04 -3.35
C LYS A 175 10.79 0.05 -4.28
N LEU A 176 12.10 0.14 -4.49
CA LEU A 176 12.67 0.94 -5.57
C LEU A 176 12.39 0.23 -6.90
N THR A 177 11.99 0.98 -7.92
CA THR A 177 11.75 0.46 -9.27
C THR A 177 12.94 0.72 -10.18
N ASP A 178 12.98 0.03 -11.32
CA ASP A 178 13.92 0.33 -12.41
C ASP A 178 13.38 1.39 -13.39
N VAL A 179 12.22 1.98 -13.08
CA VAL A 179 11.56 3.01 -13.88
C VAL A 179 12.15 4.37 -13.51
N HIS A 180 12.48 5.17 -14.52
CA HIS A 180 13.12 6.47 -14.35
C HIS A 180 12.64 7.45 -15.42
N PHE A 181 12.65 8.74 -15.08
CA PHE A 181 12.59 9.84 -16.04
C PHE A 181 14.01 10.16 -16.54
N TYR A 182 14.12 10.86 -17.66
CA TYR A 182 15.41 11.27 -18.21
C TYR A 182 16.09 12.31 -17.32
N ASP A 183 15.35 13.37 -17.00
CA ASP A 183 15.82 14.50 -16.22
C ASP A 183 14.64 15.25 -15.58
N ASN A 184 14.95 16.35 -14.90
CA ASN A 184 13.94 17.21 -14.28
C ASN A 184 12.99 17.82 -15.30
N ALA A 185 13.46 18.16 -16.50
CA ALA A 185 12.63 18.78 -17.53
C ALA A 185 11.56 17.80 -18.03
N HIS A 186 11.93 16.54 -18.26
CA HIS A 186 10.99 15.49 -18.61
C HIS A 186 9.95 15.29 -17.49
N LEU A 187 10.36 15.20 -16.23
CA LEU A 187 9.42 15.08 -15.11
C LEU A 187 8.47 16.28 -15.02
N MET A 188 8.97 17.51 -15.22
CA MET A 188 8.12 18.72 -15.25
C MET A 188 7.09 18.67 -16.38
N ASN A 189 7.45 18.22 -17.58
CA ASN A 189 6.49 18.08 -18.69
C ASN A 189 5.36 17.10 -18.35
N ILE A 190 5.67 16.00 -17.65
CA ILE A 190 4.65 15.04 -17.19
C ILE A 190 3.78 15.65 -16.09
N ILE A 191 4.38 16.43 -15.17
CA ILE A 191 3.63 17.18 -14.15
C ILE A 191 2.64 18.16 -14.80
N GLU A 192 3.08 18.92 -15.81
CA GLU A 192 2.20 19.84 -16.55
C GLU A 192 1.04 19.10 -17.23
N ARG A 193 1.31 17.93 -17.83
CA ARG A 193 0.26 17.07 -18.40
C ARG A 193 -0.74 16.56 -17.38
N ILE A 194 -0.29 16.24 -16.16
CA ILE A 194 -1.17 15.85 -15.06
C ILE A 194 -2.08 17.02 -14.66
N LEU A 195 -1.53 18.22 -14.56
CA LEU A 195 -2.23 19.38 -14.00
C LEU A 195 -3.12 20.14 -15.00
N THR A 196 -2.76 20.13 -16.29
CA THR A 196 -3.46 20.88 -17.35
C THR A 196 -4.95 20.52 -17.44
N PRO A 197 -5.35 19.23 -17.52
CA PRO A 197 -6.77 18.85 -17.55
C PRO A 197 -7.52 19.23 -16.27
N LEU A 198 -6.81 19.38 -15.15
CA LEU A 198 -7.37 19.72 -13.83
C LEU A 198 -7.51 21.24 -13.64
N GLY A 199 -7.09 22.05 -14.61
CA GLY A 199 -7.07 23.51 -14.51
C GLY A 199 -6.12 24.02 -13.44
N ARG A 200 -5.11 23.23 -13.06
CA ARG A 200 -4.10 23.59 -12.05
C ARG A 200 -2.77 23.91 -12.72
N ARG A 201 -1.93 24.67 -12.03
CA ARG A 201 -0.58 25.02 -12.48
C ARG A 201 0.39 24.90 -11.31
N VAL A 202 1.64 24.63 -11.64
CA VAL A 202 2.75 24.61 -10.69
C VAL A 202 3.92 25.35 -11.31
N ASP A 203 4.50 26.28 -10.56
CA ASP A 203 5.64 27.09 -10.98
C ASP A 203 6.41 27.58 -9.74
N GLU A 204 7.50 28.31 -9.92
CA GLU A 204 8.33 28.78 -8.80
C GLU A 204 7.59 29.71 -7.82
N SER A 205 6.52 30.37 -8.25
CA SER A 205 5.67 31.23 -7.40
C SER A 205 4.64 30.42 -6.61
N SER A 206 4.18 29.29 -7.16
CA SER A 206 3.25 28.34 -6.55
C SER A 206 3.81 26.91 -6.64
N PRO A 207 4.85 26.57 -5.86
CA PRO A 207 5.63 25.33 -6.04
C PRO A 207 4.97 24.08 -5.43
N LEU A 208 3.75 24.20 -4.91
CA LEU A 208 3.01 23.15 -4.21
C LEU A 208 1.65 22.93 -4.88
N VAL A 209 1.33 21.68 -5.21
CA VAL A 209 0.01 21.34 -5.74
C VAL A 209 -0.50 20.03 -5.17
N ASP A 210 -1.73 20.06 -4.66
CA ASP A 210 -2.55 18.88 -4.40
C ASP A 210 -3.69 18.81 -5.43
N ALA A 211 -3.88 17.64 -6.02
CA ALA A 211 -4.89 17.43 -7.04
C ALA A 211 -5.43 15.98 -7.04
N ARG A 212 -6.48 15.78 -7.84
CA ARG A 212 -7.12 14.47 -8.05
C ARG A 212 -7.13 14.15 -9.53
N LEU A 213 -6.57 13.00 -9.89
CA LEU A 213 -6.56 12.48 -11.26
C LEU A 213 -7.96 12.01 -11.67
N ALA A 214 -8.17 11.84 -12.98
CA ALA A 214 -9.46 11.41 -13.55
C ALA A 214 -9.92 10.03 -13.05
N ASP A 215 -8.98 9.14 -12.69
CA ASP A 215 -9.25 7.82 -12.11
C ASP A 215 -9.61 7.88 -10.61
N GLY A 216 -9.59 9.07 -10.01
CA GLY A 216 -9.84 9.33 -8.60
C GLY A 216 -8.59 9.30 -7.73
N SER A 217 -7.41 8.96 -8.27
CA SER A 217 -6.15 8.91 -7.52
C SER A 217 -5.75 10.30 -7.04
N ARG A 218 -5.12 10.38 -5.87
CA ARG A 218 -4.64 11.66 -5.31
C ARG A 218 -3.18 11.87 -5.70
N VAL A 219 -2.85 13.07 -6.14
CA VAL A 219 -1.48 13.47 -6.48
C VAL A 219 -1.06 14.68 -5.67
N ASN A 220 0.10 14.57 -5.04
CA ASN A 220 0.80 15.68 -4.38
C ASN A 220 2.09 15.95 -5.16
N ILE A 221 2.37 17.23 -5.43
CA ILE A 221 3.50 17.69 -6.21
C ILE A 221 4.21 18.82 -5.46
N ILE A 222 5.53 18.71 -5.39
CA ILE A 222 6.42 19.75 -4.88
C ILE A 222 7.60 19.93 -5.83
N ILE A 223 7.89 21.17 -6.21
CA ILE A 223 8.96 21.49 -7.16
C ILE A 223 10.02 22.43 -6.54
N PRO A 224 11.17 22.63 -7.19
CA PRO A 224 12.12 23.67 -6.79
C PRO A 224 11.47 25.07 -6.73
N PRO A 225 11.93 25.95 -5.84
CA PRO A 225 13.09 25.80 -4.95
C PRO A 225 12.82 25.01 -3.65
N LEU A 226 11.57 24.60 -3.38
CA LEU A 226 11.24 23.91 -2.12
C LEU A 226 11.77 22.48 -2.06
N SER A 227 11.76 21.77 -3.19
CA SER A 227 12.38 20.45 -3.29
C SER A 227 13.80 20.55 -3.82
N LEU A 228 14.78 20.25 -2.97
CA LEU A 228 16.21 20.31 -3.30
C LEU A 228 16.68 19.13 -4.18
N VAL A 229 15.86 18.08 -4.32
CA VAL A 229 16.16 16.89 -5.13
C VAL A 229 15.59 16.99 -6.55
N GLY A 230 15.05 18.14 -6.94
CA GLY A 230 14.25 18.33 -8.15
C GLY A 230 12.76 18.12 -7.89
N PRO A 231 11.91 18.05 -8.93
CA PRO A 231 10.48 17.83 -8.76
C PRO A 231 10.21 16.50 -8.06
N ALA A 232 9.29 16.50 -7.10
CA ALA A 232 8.85 15.29 -6.41
C ALA A 232 7.33 15.15 -6.52
N VAL A 233 6.89 13.91 -6.73
CA VAL A 233 5.48 13.57 -6.99
C VAL A 233 5.11 12.35 -6.15
N THR A 234 4.02 12.44 -5.39
CA THR A 234 3.44 11.30 -4.69
C THR A 234 2.04 11.04 -5.22
N ILE A 235 1.81 9.86 -5.78
CA ILE A 235 0.50 9.41 -6.26
C ILE A 235 0.01 8.28 -5.37
N ARG A 236 -1.07 8.54 -4.64
CA ARG A 236 -1.82 7.51 -3.93
C ARG A 236 -2.96 7.03 -4.83
N LYS A 237 -2.84 5.80 -5.31
CA LYS A 237 -3.80 5.25 -6.28
C LYS A 237 -5.16 5.03 -5.65
N PHE A 238 -6.19 5.36 -6.43
CA PHE A 238 -7.56 5.02 -6.06
C PHE A 238 -7.80 3.52 -6.30
N SER A 239 -8.20 2.79 -5.27
CA SER A 239 -8.50 1.36 -5.40
C SER A 239 -9.80 1.17 -6.18
N LYS A 240 -9.73 0.55 -7.37
CA LYS A 240 -10.92 0.24 -8.19
C LYS A 240 -11.83 -0.80 -7.51
N LYS A 241 -11.24 -1.73 -6.74
CA LYS A 241 -11.96 -2.79 -6.01
C LYS A 241 -12.34 -2.28 -4.61
N ALA A 242 -13.64 -2.30 -4.30
CA ALA A 242 -14.11 -2.21 -2.93
C ALA A 242 -13.85 -3.57 -2.25
N LEU A 243 -13.14 -3.56 -1.12
CA LEU A 243 -12.92 -4.77 -0.34
C LEU A 243 -14.20 -5.13 0.42
N SER A 244 -14.44 -6.43 0.61
CA SER A 244 -15.51 -6.93 1.47
C SER A 244 -14.99 -7.33 2.85
N ILE A 245 -15.90 -7.68 3.77
CA ILE A 245 -15.49 -8.21 5.08
C ILE A 245 -14.78 -9.55 4.95
N GLU A 246 -15.20 -10.40 4.01
CA GLU A 246 -14.57 -11.69 3.71
C GLU A 246 -13.15 -11.49 3.20
N ASP A 247 -12.90 -10.45 2.39
CA ASP A 247 -11.53 -10.07 1.99
C ASP A 247 -10.68 -9.76 3.24
N LEU A 248 -11.19 -8.95 4.18
CA LEU A 248 -10.45 -8.60 5.40
C LEU A 248 -10.17 -9.81 6.30
N VAL A 249 -11.12 -10.73 6.43
CA VAL A 249 -10.92 -12.01 7.13
C VAL A 249 -9.88 -12.87 6.43
N SER A 250 -9.93 -12.97 5.09
CA SER A 250 -8.97 -13.75 4.31
C SER A 250 -7.53 -13.22 4.41
N PHE A 251 -7.37 -11.90 4.54
CA PHE A 251 -6.09 -11.25 4.80
C PHE A 251 -5.63 -11.42 6.26
N GLY A 252 -6.52 -11.94 7.12
CA GLY A 252 -6.35 -12.05 8.55
C GLY A 252 -6.30 -10.68 9.23
N THR A 253 -6.92 -9.65 8.67
CA THR A 253 -6.98 -8.29 9.27
C THR A 253 -7.82 -8.29 10.55
N LEU A 254 -8.81 -9.19 10.61
CA LEU A 254 -9.61 -9.53 11.77
C LEU A 254 -10.08 -11.00 11.67
N SER A 255 -10.59 -11.57 12.75
CA SER A 255 -11.21 -12.90 12.75
C SER A 255 -12.69 -12.85 12.29
N GLU A 256 -13.26 -14.01 11.95
CA GLU A 256 -14.69 -14.14 11.64
C GLU A 256 -15.57 -13.70 12.80
N ASP A 257 -15.21 -14.06 14.03
CA ASP A 257 -15.91 -13.61 15.24
C ASP A 257 -15.94 -12.08 15.34
N MET A 258 -14.79 -11.43 15.14
CA MET A 258 -14.72 -9.97 15.14
C MET A 258 -15.59 -9.38 14.04
N ALA A 259 -15.67 -10.02 12.87
CA ALA A 259 -16.51 -9.58 11.77
C ALA A 259 -18.00 -9.63 12.15
N THR A 260 -18.46 -10.75 12.72
CA THR A 260 -19.83 -10.91 13.22
C THR A 260 -20.15 -9.90 14.32
N PHE A 261 -19.22 -9.69 15.25
CA PHE A 261 -19.39 -8.70 16.32
C PHE A 261 -19.55 -7.29 15.76
N LEU A 262 -18.69 -6.90 14.81
CA LEU A 262 -18.71 -5.57 14.22
C LEU A 262 -19.94 -5.32 13.32
N ASP A 263 -20.43 -6.34 12.59
CA ASP A 263 -21.71 -6.26 11.88
C ASP A 263 -22.85 -5.94 12.86
N ALA A 264 -22.92 -6.69 13.96
CA ALA A 264 -23.92 -6.47 15.00
C ALA A 264 -23.81 -5.06 15.62
N CYS A 265 -22.61 -4.57 15.90
CA CYS A 265 -22.37 -3.20 16.37
C CYS A 265 -22.90 -2.13 15.40
N VAL A 266 -22.66 -2.27 14.10
CA VAL A 266 -23.11 -1.29 13.09
C VAL A 266 -24.65 -1.29 12.98
N ARG A 267 -25.27 -2.47 13.00
CA ARG A 267 -26.74 -2.63 12.98
C ARG A 267 -27.39 -2.11 14.26
N ALA A 268 -26.73 -2.27 15.41
CA ALA A 268 -27.17 -1.72 16.69
C ALA A 268 -26.95 -0.21 16.82
N ARG A 269 -26.54 0.47 15.73
CA ARG A 269 -26.30 1.92 15.67
C ARG A 269 -25.28 2.40 16.71
N LEU A 270 -24.22 1.63 16.95
CA LEU A 270 -23.09 2.12 17.72
C LEU A 270 -22.31 3.19 16.95
N ASN A 271 -21.87 4.22 17.64
CA ASN A 271 -20.93 5.21 17.13
C ASN A 271 -19.51 4.64 17.20
N ILE A 272 -18.89 4.43 16.04
CA ILE A 272 -17.61 3.69 15.93
C ILE A 272 -16.51 4.60 15.39
N LEU A 273 -15.40 4.63 16.11
CA LEU A 273 -14.17 5.33 15.74
C LEU A 273 -13.11 4.32 15.29
N VAL A 274 -12.70 4.37 14.02
CA VAL A 274 -11.58 3.57 13.52
C VAL A 274 -10.28 4.39 13.63
N SER A 275 -9.36 3.95 14.47
CA SER A 275 -8.10 4.65 14.75
C SER A 275 -6.86 3.88 14.27
N GLY A 276 -5.76 4.58 14.05
CA GLY A 276 -4.54 3.96 13.49
C GLY A 276 -3.56 4.93 12.83
N GLY A 277 -2.32 4.47 12.65
CA GLY A 277 -1.28 5.21 11.94
C GLY A 277 -1.54 5.42 10.45
N THR A 278 -0.67 6.17 9.78
CA THR A 278 -0.71 6.34 8.32
C THR A 278 -0.51 5.00 7.61
N GLY A 279 -1.30 4.74 6.57
CA GLY A 279 -1.21 3.48 5.81
C GLY A 279 -1.67 2.23 6.55
N SER A 280 -2.28 2.37 7.74
CA SER A 280 -2.80 1.21 8.50
C SER A 280 -4.07 0.60 7.89
N GLY A 281 -4.81 1.35 7.05
CA GLY A 281 -6.03 0.90 6.38
C GLY A 281 -7.34 1.31 7.05
N LYS A 282 -7.35 2.39 7.86
CA LYS A 282 -8.55 2.89 8.56
C LYS A 282 -9.76 3.10 7.65
N THR A 283 -9.58 3.91 6.60
CA THR A 283 -10.66 4.23 5.65
C THR A 283 -11.17 2.99 4.93
N THR A 284 -10.29 2.03 4.65
CA THR A 284 -10.67 0.72 4.09
C THR A 284 -11.58 -0.04 5.05
N THR A 285 -11.21 -0.15 6.32
CA THR A 285 -12.03 -0.82 7.34
C THR A 285 -13.33 -0.08 7.57
N LEU A 286 -13.32 1.25 7.63
CA LEU A 286 -14.55 2.05 7.70
C LEU A 286 -15.47 1.76 6.51
N ASN A 287 -14.93 1.71 5.29
CA ASN A 287 -15.71 1.43 4.08
C ASN A 287 -16.29 0.01 4.05
N VAL A 288 -15.62 -0.96 4.68
CA VAL A 288 -16.17 -2.31 4.87
C VAL A 288 -17.28 -2.29 5.92
N LEU A 289 -17.06 -1.62 7.06
CA LEU A 289 -18.08 -1.52 8.10
C LEU A 289 -19.33 -0.78 7.62
N SER A 290 -19.18 0.21 6.73
CA SER A 290 -20.31 0.92 6.17
C SER A 290 -21.21 0.03 5.32
N SER A 291 -20.75 -1.13 4.81
CA SER A 291 -21.63 -2.07 4.11
C SER A 291 -22.62 -2.78 5.03
N PHE A 292 -22.41 -2.77 6.35
CA PHE A 292 -23.34 -3.31 7.33
C PHE A 292 -24.49 -2.35 7.68
N ILE A 293 -24.41 -1.09 7.22
CA ILE A 293 -25.48 -0.12 7.44
C ILE A 293 -26.73 -0.56 6.66
N PRO A 294 -27.92 -0.62 7.29
CA PRO A 294 -29.16 -0.95 6.60
C PRO A 294 -29.44 -0.05 5.39
N HIS A 295 -29.96 -0.63 4.30
CA HIS A 295 -30.31 0.13 3.08
C HIS A 295 -31.44 1.16 3.28
N THR A 296 -32.15 1.11 4.40
CA THR A 296 -33.19 2.07 4.78
C THR A 296 -32.63 3.38 5.33
N ASP A 297 -31.38 3.38 5.81
CA ASP A 297 -30.78 4.57 6.41
C ASP A 297 -30.37 5.58 5.33
N ARG A 298 -30.66 6.86 5.56
CA ARG A 298 -30.12 8.00 4.81
C ARG A 298 -28.76 8.38 5.38
N ILE A 299 -27.73 8.33 4.55
CA ILE A 299 -26.34 8.50 5.00
C ILE A 299 -25.74 9.74 4.33
N VAL A 300 -25.08 10.59 5.11
CA VAL A 300 -24.27 11.69 4.58
C VAL A 300 -22.80 11.39 4.86
N THR A 301 -21.98 11.27 3.81
CA THR A 301 -20.53 11.12 3.93
C THR A 301 -19.85 12.47 3.73
N ILE A 302 -18.82 12.75 4.53
CA ILE A 302 -18.08 14.02 4.51
C ILE A 302 -16.59 13.71 4.53
N GLU A 303 -15.86 14.10 3.49
CA GLU A 303 -14.45 13.76 3.33
C GLU A 303 -13.64 14.94 2.77
N ASP A 304 -12.34 14.99 3.02
CA ASP A 304 -11.46 15.93 2.30
C ASP A 304 -11.40 15.63 0.80
N ALA A 305 -11.39 14.35 0.47
CA ALA A 305 -11.57 13.87 -0.89
C ALA A 305 -12.30 12.53 -0.82
N ALA A 306 -13.37 12.36 -1.59
CA ALA A 306 -14.25 11.20 -1.48
C ALA A 306 -13.50 9.88 -1.76
N GLU A 307 -13.27 9.08 -0.72
CA GLU A 307 -12.72 7.72 -0.78
C GLU A 307 -13.80 6.66 -0.50
N LEU A 308 -14.83 7.01 0.25
CA LEU A 308 -15.88 6.07 0.66
C LEU A 308 -16.81 5.73 -0.50
N ARG A 309 -17.15 4.44 -0.59
CA ARG A 309 -18.04 3.85 -1.59
C ARG A 309 -19.07 2.99 -0.87
N LEU A 310 -20.15 3.64 -0.48
CA LEU A 310 -21.27 3.00 0.19
C LEU A 310 -22.15 2.28 -0.84
N GLN A 311 -22.72 1.14 -0.44
CA GLN A 311 -23.57 0.31 -1.29
C GLN A 311 -25.07 0.67 -1.14
N GLN A 312 -25.40 1.51 -0.15
CA GLN A 312 -26.74 1.96 0.12
C GLN A 312 -27.22 2.94 -0.96
N VAL A 313 -28.53 2.94 -1.22
CA VAL A 313 -29.13 3.80 -2.25
C VAL A 313 -29.20 5.26 -1.80
N HIS A 314 -29.48 5.49 -0.51
CA HIS A 314 -29.80 6.82 0.02
C HIS A 314 -28.57 7.51 0.61
N VAL A 315 -27.53 7.69 -0.21
CA VAL A 315 -26.25 8.28 0.19
C VAL A 315 -26.08 9.66 -0.44
N VAL A 316 -25.67 10.64 0.37
CA VAL A 316 -25.21 11.95 -0.11
C VAL A 316 -23.74 12.11 0.24
N THR A 317 -22.91 12.28 -0.78
CA THR A 317 -21.45 12.42 -0.62
C THR A 317 -21.04 13.89 -0.73
N LEU A 318 -20.39 14.39 0.32
CA LEU A 318 -19.90 15.75 0.42
C LEU A 318 -18.36 15.74 0.49
N GLU A 319 -17.74 16.66 -0.23
CA GLU A 319 -16.30 16.83 -0.28
C GLU A 319 -15.93 18.25 0.18
N SER A 320 -14.90 18.36 1.03
CA SER A 320 -14.36 19.66 1.43
C SER A 320 -13.72 20.35 0.23
N ARG A 321 -13.66 21.68 0.26
CA ARG A 321 -13.03 22.48 -0.79
C ARG A 321 -11.95 23.36 -0.17
N PRO A 322 -10.67 23.21 -0.56
CA PRO A 322 -9.64 24.12 -0.10
C PRO A 322 -9.89 25.53 -0.64
N ALA A 323 -9.23 26.52 -0.04
CA ALA A 323 -9.24 27.88 -0.58
C ALA A 323 -8.65 27.94 -2.00
N ASN A 324 -9.10 28.91 -2.79
CA ASN A 324 -8.45 29.25 -4.06
C ASN A 324 -7.08 29.91 -3.81
N LEU A 325 -6.33 30.22 -4.88
CA LEU A 325 -5.01 30.89 -4.80
C LEU A 325 -5.06 32.23 -4.05
N GLU A 326 -6.23 32.88 -4.00
CA GLU A 326 -6.47 34.14 -3.29
C GLU A 326 -6.84 33.92 -1.81
N GLY A 327 -6.84 32.68 -1.33
CA GLY A 327 -7.17 32.34 0.07
C GLY A 327 -8.66 32.37 0.39
N THR A 328 -9.54 32.44 -0.62
CA THR A 328 -10.99 32.55 -0.45
C THR A 328 -11.76 31.31 -0.90
N GLY A 329 -13.02 31.20 -0.49
CA GLY A 329 -13.93 30.15 -0.97
C GLY A 329 -13.70 28.76 -0.38
N ALA A 330 -12.91 28.63 0.69
CA ALA A 330 -12.77 27.37 1.42
C ALA A 330 -14.11 26.91 2.00
N ILE A 331 -14.41 25.61 1.88
CA ILE A 331 -15.52 24.93 2.55
C ILE A 331 -14.89 23.80 3.35
N THR A 332 -14.89 23.91 4.67
CA THR A 332 -14.21 22.96 5.54
C THR A 332 -15.10 21.74 5.84
N ILE A 333 -14.50 20.63 6.30
CA ILE A 333 -15.26 19.49 6.83
C ILE A 333 -16.25 19.96 7.90
N ARG A 334 -15.82 20.88 8.77
CA ARG A 334 -16.66 21.46 9.83
C ARG A 334 -17.92 22.13 9.27
N ASP A 335 -17.79 22.90 8.20
CA ASP A 335 -18.94 23.56 7.54
C ASP A 335 -19.92 22.53 6.99
N LEU A 336 -19.39 21.47 6.39
CA LEU A 336 -20.18 20.36 5.84
C LEU A 336 -20.89 19.57 6.95
N VAL A 337 -20.25 19.31 8.09
CA VAL A 337 -20.89 18.63 9.24
C VAL A 337 -22.08 19.45 9.75
N LYS A 338 -21.89 20.76 9.93
CA LYS A 338 -22.98 21.67 10.34
C LYS A 338 -24.11 21.74 9.32
N ASN A 339 -23.79 21.66 8.03
CA ASN A 339 -24.79 21.62 6.97
C ASN A 339 -25.56 20.29 6.98
N ALA A 340 -24.85 19.17 7.15
CA ALA A 340 -25.40 17.82 7.17
C ALA A 340 -26.50 17.63 8.21
N LEU A 341 -26.40 18.26 9.38
CA LEU A 341 -27.45 18.25 10.41
C LEU A 341 -28.81 18.75 9.91
N ARG A 342 -28.86 19.54 8.83
CA ARG A 342 -30.10 20.05 8.22
C ARG A 342 -30.60 19.18 7.07
N MET A 343 -29.84 18.15 6.69
CA MET A 343 -30.16 17.26 5.57
C MET A 343 -31.00 16.04 6.00
N ARG A 344 -31.45 16.02 7.26
CA ARG A 344 -32.15 14.91 7.91
C ARG A 344 -31.44 13.55 7.68
N PRO A 345 -30.14 13.42 8.00
CA PRO A 345 -29.47 12.14 7.91
C PRO A 345 -29.90 11.22 9.05
N ASP A 346 -29.96 9.92 8.78
CA ASP A 346 -30.00 8.91 9.85
C ASP A 346 -28.58 8.68 10.39
N ARG A 347 -27.55 8.80 9.52
CA ARG A 347 -26.13 8.68 9.90
C ARG A 347 -25.27 9.72 9.21
N ILE A 348 -24.28 10.24 9.95
CA ILE A 348 -23.22 11.07 9.40
C ILE A 348 -21.91 10.30 9.50
N ILE A 349 -21.21 10.17 8.37
CA ILE A 349 -19.90 9.53 8.31
C ILE A 349 -18.88 10.58 7.96
N VAL A 350 -17.95 10.84 8.87
CA VAL A 350 -16.81 11.73 8.62
C VAL A 350 -15.63 10.85 8.25
N GLY A 351 -15.11 10.96 7.03
CA GLY A 351 -14.05 10.07 6.54
C GLY A 351 -12.82 10.11 7.43
N GLU A 352 -12.43 11.29 7.91
CA GLU A 352 -11.36 11.46 8.88
C GLU A 352 -11.53 12.76 9.66
N VAL A 353 -11.36 12.72 10.99
CA VAL A 353 -11.29 13.92 11.84
C VAL A 353 -9.84 14.25 12.21
N ARG A 354 -9.50 15.53 12.06
CA ARG A 354 -8.16 16.10 12.18
C ARG A 354 -8.13 17.39 13.00
N ALA A 355 -9.22 18.14 13.07
CA ALA A 355 -9.29 19.47 13.67
C ALA A 355 -10.68 19.75 14.31
N GLY A 356 -11.08 21.02 14.33
CA GLY A 356 -12.25 21.52 15.07
C GLY A 356 -13.60 20.92 14.67
N GLU A 357 -13.70 20.25 13.51
CA GLU A 357 -14.86 19.44 13.13
C GLU A 357 -15.17 18.31 14.12
N ALA A 358 -14.18 17.88 14.91
CA ALA A 358 -14.38 16.86 15.95
C ALA A 358 -15.49 17.26 16.94
N LEU A 359 -15.58 18.55 17.31
CA LEU A 359 -16.63 19.03 18.20
C LEU A 359 -18.03 18.87 17.59
N ASP A 360 -18.21 19.35 16.37
CA ASP A 360 -19.50 19.28 15.67
C ASP A 360 -19.90 17.83 15.37
N MET A 361 -18.93 16.96 15.07
CA MET A 361 -19.15 15.52 14.92
C MET A 361 -19.61 14.88 16.24
N LEU A 362 -18.92 15.14 17.36
CA LEU A 362 -19.31 14.63 18.67
C LEU A 362 -20.70 15.14 19.09
N GLN A 363 -21.02 16.39 18.76
CA GLN A 363 -22.38 16.91 18.98
C GLN A 363 -23.42 16.17 18.14
N ALA A 364 -23.14 15.89 16.86
CA ALA A 364 -24.04 15.12 16.01
C ALA A 364 -24.33 13.73 16.60
N MET A 365 -23.27 13.03 17.02
CA MET A 365 -23.34 11.71 17.68
C MET A 365 -24.18 11.74 18.97
N ASN A 366 -24.09 12.82 19.76
CA ASN A 366 -24.85 12.97 21.00
C ASN A 366 -26.31 13.45 20.77
N THR A 367 -26.67 13.92 19.58
CA THR A 367 -27.96 14.60 19.30
C THR A 367 -28.83 13.86 18.28
N GLY A 368 -28.83 12.52 18.32
CA GLY A 368 -29.78 11.69 17.58
C GLY A 368 -29.31 11.27 16.18
N HIS A 369 -28.01 11.40 15.89
CA HIS A 369 -27.38 10.82 14.69
C HIS A 369 -26.53 9.61 15.08
N ASP A 370 -27.16 8.66 15.76
CA ASP A 370 -26.53 7.42 16.22
C ASP A 370 -26.04 6.56 15.04
N GLY A 371 -25.09 5.67 15.31
CA GLY A 371 -24.54 4.79 14.29
C GLY A 371 -23.54 5.49 13.37
N SER A 372 -23.04 6.66 13.76
CA SER A 372 -22.05 7.43 13.01
C SER A 372 -20.69 6.72 13.02
N LEU A 373 -19.99 6.77 11.89
CA LEU A 373 -18.67 6.17 11.71
C LEU A 373 -17.65 7.27 11.40
N THR A 374 -16.44 7.14 11.94
CA THR A 374 -15.36 8.08 11.61
C THR A 374 -13.99 7.44 11.71
N THR A 375 -12.97 8.08 11.14
CA THR A 375 -11.57 7.69 11.37
C THR A 375 -10.75 8.80 12.02
N ALA A 376 -9.73 8.42 12.78
CA ALA A 376 -8.76 9.36 13.33
C ALA A 376 -7.36 8.75 13.37
N HIS A 377 -6.33 9.60 13.28
CA HIS A 377 -4.96 9.12 13.50
C HIS A 377 -4.67 9.00 14.99
N ALA A 378 -4.22 7.82 15.42
CA ALA A 378 -3.70 7.57 16.76
C ALA A 378 -2.91 6.27 16.79
N ASN A 379 -2.00 6.15 17.76
CA ASN A 379 -1.17 4.98 17.94
C ASN A 379 -1.81 3.93 18.86
N THR A 380 -2.75 4.33 19.72
CA THR A 380 -3.47 3.46 20.66
C THR A 380 -4.91 3.92 20.88
N PRO A 381 -5.81 3.06 21.40
CA PRO A 381 -7.16 3.47 21.79
C PRO A 381 -7.21 4.60 22.82
N ARG A 382 -6.22 4.70 23.72
CA ARG A 382 -6.15 5.81 24.69
C ARG A 382 -5.67 7.11 24.05
N ASP A 383 -4.69 7.02 23.15
CA ASP A 383 -4.14 8.17 22.41
C ASP A 383 -5.22 8.87 21.56
N VAL A 384 -6.13 8.12 20.94
CA VAL A 384 -7.17 8.74 20.10
C VAL A 384 -8.10 9.65 20.92
N LEU A 385 -8.40 9.31 22.17
CA LEU A 385 -9.21 10.15 23.06
C LEU A 385 -8.52 11.48 23.37
N SER A 386 -7.22 11.45 23.70
CA SER A 386 -6.43 12.67 23.95
C SER A 386 -6.32 13.55 22.70
N ARG A 387 -6.23 12.93 21.51
CA ARG A 387 -6.22 13.66 20.24
C ARG A 387 -7.57 14.29 19.94
N LEU A 388 -8.68 13.60 20.19
CA LEU A 388 -10.02 14.19 20.06
C LEU A 388 -10.21 15.36 21.03
N GLU A 389 -9.72 15.26 22.28
CA GLU A 389 -9.72 16.37 23.23
C GLU A 389 -9.00 17.60 22.65
N THR A 390 -7.82 17.41 22.07
CA THR A 390 -7.05 18.48 21.42
C THR A 390 -7.78 19.06 20.20
N MET A 391 -8.35 18.20 19.35
CA MET A 391 -9.09 18.61 18.15
C MET A 391 -10.32 19.46 18.52
N VAL A 392 -11.03 19.10 19.59
CA VAL A 392 -12.17 19.89 20.09
C VAL A 392 -11.72 21.29 20.53
N LEU A 393 -10.57 21.42 21.18
CA LEU A 393 -10.03 22.74 21.58
C LEU A 393 -9.68 23.61 20.37
N MET A 394 -9.30 23.01 19.24
CA MET A 394 -9.07 23.73 17.97
C MET A 394 -10.34 24.30 17.35
N ALA A 395 -11.54 23.92 17.85
CA ALA A 395 -12.81 24.46 17.37
C ALA A 395 -13.04 25.93 17.80
N GLY A 396 -12.17 26.49 18.64
CA GLY A 396 -12.20 27.89 19.09
C GLY A 396 -13.18 28.17 20.22
N MET A 397 -13.68 27.12 20.89
CA MET A 397 -14.56 27.25 22.06
C MET A 397 -13.77 26.95 23.33
N GLU A 398 -13.87 27.81 24.34
CA GLU A 398 -13.30 27.57 25.67
C GLU A 398 -14.22 26.61 26.44
N LEU A 399 -13.97 25.31 26.29
CA LEU A 399 -14.65 24.27 27.06
C LEU A 399 -13.72 23.73 28.15
N PRO A 400 -14.20 23.55 29.39
CA PRO A 400 -13.43 22.82 30.39
C PRO A 400 -13.10 21.41 29.89
N VAL A 401 -11.86 20.95 30.10
CA VAL A 401 -11.38 19.62 29.67
C VAL A 401 -12.35 18.51 30.08
N ARG A 402 -12.87 18.57 31.31
CA ARG A 402 -13.84 17.60 31.80
C ARG A 402 -15.10 17.53 30.93
N ALA A 403 -15.62 18.68 30.49
CA ALA A 403 -16.80 18.72 29.62
C ALA A 403 -16.51 18.11 28.24
N VAL A 404 -15.31 18.35 27.68
CA VAL A 404 -14.87 17.71 26.43
C VAL A 404 -14.80 16.20 26.60
N ARG A 405 -14.18 15.72 27.68
CA ARG A 405 -14.11 14.28 27.98
C ARG A 405 -15.48 13.65 28.15
N THR A 406 -16.41 14.35 28.80
CA THR A 406 -17.80 13.89 28.93
C THR A 406 -18.43 13.73 27.55
N GLN A 407 -18.32 14.73 26.66
CA GLN A 407 -18.86 14.64 25.29
C GLN A 407 -18.23 13.51 24.48
N VAL A 408 -16.92 13.29 24.60
CA VAL A 408 -16.23 12.19 23.92
C VAL A 408 -16.72 10.84 24.44
N SER A 409 -16.79 10.68 25.77
CA SER A 409 -17.18 9.42 26.40
C SER A 409 -18.64 9.04 26.19
N SER A 410 -19.52 10.04 25.98
CA SER A 410 -20.94 9.79 25.69
C SER A 410 -21.21 9.55 24.21
N ALA A 411 -20.41 10.16 23.34
CA ALA A 411 -20.61 10.08 21.89
C ALA A 411 -20.10 8.78 21.29
N ILE A 412 -18.95 8.27 21.75
CA ILE A 412 -18.25 7.15 21.12
C ILE A 412 -18.54 5.90 21.92
N ASP A 413 -19.05 4.86 21.26
CA ASP A 413 -19.31 3.57 21.90
C ASP A 413 -18.10 2.63 21.76
N LEU A 414 -17.48 2.62 20.57
CA LEU A 414 -16.48 1.63 20.20
C LEU A 414 -15.30 2.25 19.44
N ILE A 415 -14.08 1.84 19.80
CA ILE A 415 -12.83 2.19 19.13
C ILE A 415 -12.26 0.93 18.49
N ILE A 416 -11.95 1.01 17.20
CA ILE A 416 -11.27 -0.05 16.45
C ILE A 416 -9.86 0.44 16.12
N GLN A 417 -8.85 -0.08 16.82
CA GLN A 417 -7.46 0.30 16.58
C GLN A 417 -6.80 -0.61 15.55
N GLN A 418 -6.37 -0.06 14.44
CA GLN A 418 -5.71 -0.77 13.35
C GLN A 418 -4.28 -0.30 13.12
N SER A 419 -3.37 -1.28 12.97
CA SER A 419 -1.94 -1.04 12.79
C SER A 419 -1.39 -1.83 11.60
N ARG A 420 -0.39 -1.26 10.93
CA ARG A 420 0.47 -1.97 9.97
C ARG A 420 1.63 -2.58 10.74
N ILE A 421 1.71 -3.91 10.76
CA ILE A 421 2.78 -4.65 11.43
C ILE A 421 4.02 -4.64 10.54
N ARG A 422 5.18 -4.96 11.11
CA ARG A 422 6.49 -4.96 10.45
C ARG A 422 6.54 -5.74 9.14
N ASP A 423 5.74 -6.79 8.99
CA ASP A 423 5.71 -7.61 7.78
C ASP A 423 4.92 -6.98 6.61
N GLY A 424 4.27 -5.84 6.85
CA GLY A 424 3.41 -5.12 5.91
C GLY A 424 1.92 -5.44 6.07
N SER A 425 1.56 -6.46 6.85
CA SER A 425 0.16 -6.82 7.08
C SER A 425 -0.54 -5.79 7.96
N ARG A 426 -1.84 -5.60 7.71
CA ARG A 426 -2.70 -4.70 8.49
C ARG A 426 -3.52 -5.58 9.44
N LYS A 427 -3.55 -5.26 10.73
CA LYS A 427 -4.30 -5.99 11.75
C LYS A 427 -5.11 -5.02 12.61
N ILE A 428 -6.36 -5.36 12.89
CA ILE A 428 -7.12 -4.73 13.98
C ILE A 428 -6.52 -5.23 15.29
N THR A 429 -5.74 -4.37 15.95
CA THR A 429 -5.01 -4.74 17.17
C THR A 429 -5.89 -4.73 18.41
N HIS A 430 -6.89 -3.84 18.46
CA HIS A 430 -7.81 -3.73 19.59
C HIS A 430 -9.22 -3.39 19.07
N ILE A 431 -10.22 -3.99 19.69
CA ILE A 431 -11.60 -3.50 19.68
C ILE A 431 -11.91 -3.13 21.12
N THR A 432 -12.06 -1.85 21.39
CA THR A 432 -12.12 -1.28 22.73
C THR A 432 -13.43 -0.53 22.90
N GLU A 433 -14.19 -0.86 23.93
CA GLU A 433 -15.37 -0.10 24.34
C GLU A 433 -14.99 1.13 25.16
N VAL A 434 -15.76 2.20 24.98
CA VAL A 434 -15.72 3.39 25.82
C VAL A 434 -16.85 3.29 26.85
N GLN A 435 -16.48 3.12 28.12
CA GLN A 435 -17.43 2.78 29.20
C GLN A 435 -18.06 4.01 29.88
N GLY A 436 -17.52 5.20 29.64
CA GLY A 436 -17.91 6.45 30.30
C GLY A 436 -16.74 7.10 31.06
N MET A 437 -17.06 7.86 32.11
CA MET A 437 -16.06 8.54 32.94
C MET A 437 -16.05 8.03 34.38
N GLU A 438 -14.85 7.85 34.93
CA GLU A 438 -14.60 7.71 36.36
C GLU A 438 -13.74 8.90 36.83
N GLY A 439 -14.33 9.80 37.61
CA GLY A 439 -13.72 11.09 37.93
C GLY A 439 -13.47 11.92 36.66
N ASP A 440 -12.20 12.19 36.37
CA ASP A 440 -11.76 12.93 35.18
C ASP A 440 -11.20 12.02 34.06
N THR A 441 -11.26 10.70 34.23
CA THR A 441 -10.68 9.73 33.30
C THR A 441 -11.75 9.00 32.53
N ILE A 442 -11.59 8.90 31.21
CA ILE A 442 -12.43 8.03 30.37
C ILE A 442 -11.98 6.58 30.57
N VAL A 443 -12.94 5.73 30.94
CA VAL A 443 -12.74 4.30 31.18
C VAL A 443 -12.87 3.56 29.85
N LEU A 444 -11.92 2.66 29.59
CA LEU A 444 -11.84 1.87 28.37
C LEU A 444 -11.81 0.39 28.74
N GLN A 445 -12.44 -0.44 27.92
CA GLN A 445 -12.46 -1.89 28.10
C GLN A 445 -12.20 -2.59 26.77
N ASP A 446 -11.08 -3.31 26.68
CA ASP A 446 -10.79 -4.12 25.50
C ASP A 446 -11.74 -5.32 25.46
N LEU A 447 -12.36 -5.53 24.30
CA LEU A 447 -13.22 -6.68 24.03
C LEU A 447 -12.48 -7.74 23.20
N PHE A 448 -11.65 -7.26 22.26
CA PHE A 448 -10.76 -8.10 21.45
C PHE A 448 -9.36 -7.47 21.40
N ARG A 449 -8.34 -8.34 21.36
CA ARG A 449 -6.95 -7.94 21.13
C ARG A 449 -6.22 -8.89 20.20
N TYR A 450 -5.26 -8.36 19.45
CA TYR A 450 -4.29 -9.16 18.70
C TYR A 450 -3.03 -9.37 19.55
N VAL A 451 -2.63 -10.64 19.71
CA VAL A 451 -1.39 -11.01 20.40
C VAL A 451 -0.39 -11.51 19.37
N GLN A 452 0.69 -10.75 19.17
CA GLN A 452 1.81 -11.20 18.35
C GLN A 452 2.69 -12.15 19.17
N GLU A 453 2.84 -13.39 18.72
CA GLU A 453 3.62 -14.41 19.41
C GLU A 453 5.08 -14.44 18.93
N ARG A 454 5.28 -14.42 17.60
CA ARG A 454 6.61 -14.53 16.99
C ARG A 454 6.66 -13.92 15.59
N ILE A 455 7.87 -13.84 15.05
CA ILE A 455 8.13 -13.58 13.64
C ILE A 455 8.72 -14.87 13.06
N ASP A 456 8.18 -15.36 11.95
CA ASP A 456 8.70 -16.57 11.30
C ASP A 456 10.01 -16.30 10.54
N GLU A 457 10.67 -17.36 10.06
CA GLU A 457 11.94 -17.29 9.31
C GLU A 457 11.85 -16.46 8.03
N ARG A 458 10.63 -16.21 7.51
CA ARG A 458 10.37 -15.40 6.31
C ARG A 458 10.03 -13.95 6.65
N GLY A 459 10.12 -13.56 7.92
CA GLY A 459 9.80 -12.22 8.40
C GLY A 459 8.31 -11.93 8.51
N LYS A 460 7.43 -12.94 8.48
CA LYS A 460 5.98 -12.79 8.65
C LYS A 460 5.60 -12.79 10.13
N SER A 461 4.71 -11.91 10.52
CA SER A 461 4.19 -11.85 11.89
C SER A 461 3.20 -13.00 12.12
N VAL A 462 3.45 -13.79 13.16
CA VAL A 462 2.55 -14.87 13.62
C VAL A 462 1.96 -14.46 14.97
N GLY A 463 0.63 -14.51 15.06
CA GLY A 463 -0.13 -14.17 16.24
C GLY A 463 -1.58 -14.55 16.06
N HIS A 464 -2.38 -14.40 17.11
CA HIS A 464 -3.79 -14.77 17.16
C HIS A 464 -4.64 -13.66 17.75
N TYR A 465 -5.95 -13.79 17.57
CA TYR A 465 -6.92 -12.90 18.20
C TYR A 465 -7.42 -13.52 19.50
N GLU A 466 -7.56 -12.70 20.52
CA GLU A 466 -8.14 -13.11 21.80
C GLU A 466 -9.39 -12.29 22.05
N SER A 467 -10.52 -12.98 22.28
CA SER A 467 -11.68 -12.38 22.92
C SER A 467 -11.49 -12.40 24.43
N LEU A 468 -11.75 -11.27 25.07
CA LEU A 468 -11.64 -11.14 26.53
C LEU A 468 -12.90 -11.65 27.25
N GLY A 469 -13.95 -12.00 26.52
CA GLY A 469 -15.18 -12.59 27.06
C GLY A 469 -15.97 -11.65 27.96
N LEU A 470 -15.75 -10.34 27.81
CA LEU A 470 -16.39 -9.31 28.63
C LEU A 470 -17.71 -8.88 27.98
N MET A 471 -18.74 -8.70 28.81
CA MET A 471 -20.03 -8.18 28.36
C MET A 471 -19.96 -6.63 28.28
N PRO A 472 -20.23 -6.03 27.11
CA PRO A 472 -20.26 -4.57 26.97
C PRO A 472 -21.42 -3.92 27.72
N ASN A 473 -21.32 -2.62 27.99
CA ASN A 473 -22.40 -1.84 28.58
C ASN A 473 -23.47 -1.44 27.55
N PHE A 474 -23.12 -1.34 26.27
CA PHE A 474 -24.05 -0.95 25.21
C PHE A 474 -25.01 -2.08 24.75
N MET A 475 -25.19 -3.14 25.54
CA MET A 475 -26.10 -4.26 25.21
C MET A 475 -27.57 -3.83 25.10
N ASP A 476 -27.97 -2.75 25.75
CA ASP A 476 -29.32 -2.20 25.62
C ASP A 476 -29.59 -1.70 24.19
N LYS A 477 -28.57 -1.13 23.50
CA LYS A 477 -28.70 -0.70 22.10
C LYS A 477 -28.94 -1.89 21.16
N PHE A 478 -28.38 -3.06 21.48
CA PHE A 478 -28.62 -4.29 20.73
C PHE A 478 -30.08 -4.71 20.84
N GLN A 479 -30.62 -4.76 22.07
CA GLN A 479 -32.02 -5.09 22.31
C GLN A 479 -32.98 -4.10 21.65
N MET A 480 -32.73 -2.80 21.78
CA MET A 480 -33.57 -1.74 21.20
C MET A 480 -33.63 -1.80 19.66
N ASN A 481 -32.55 -2.24 19.01
CA ASN A 481 -32.47 -2.36 17.55
C ASN A 481 -32.74 -3.80 17.05
N GLY A 482 -33.13 -4.73 17.93
CA GLY A 482 -33.43 -6.11 17.55
C GLY A 482 -32.24 -6.88 17.00
N VAL A 483 -31.04 -6.61 17.53
CA VAL A 483 -29.79 -7.27 17.12
C VAL A 483 -29.38 -8.28 18.18
N ASP A 484 -29.30 -9.54 17.79
CA ASP A 484 -28.86 -10.63 18.67
C ASP A 484 -27.37 -10.96 18.47
N LEU A 485 -26.66 -11.16 19.57
CA LEU A 485 -25.31 -11.74 19.57
C LEU A 485 -25.33 -13.11 20.26
N PRO A 486 -24.63 -14.11 19.71
CA PRO A 486 -24.50 -15.41 20.37
C PRO A 486 -23.85 -15.24 21.76
N ALA A 487 -24.47 -15.77 22.81
CA ALA A 487 -23.95 -15.70 24.18
C ALA A 487 -22.50 -16.21 24.32
N SER A 488 -22.06 -17.07 23.40
CA SER A 488 -20.69 -17.60 23.35
C SER A 488 -19.60 -16.54 23.10
N PHE A 489 -19.97 -15.31 22.70
CA PHE A 489 -19.05 -14.17 22.61
C PHE A 489 -18.57 -13.67 23.98
N PHE A 490 -19.35 -13.90 25.03
CA PHE A 490 -19.08 -13.40 26.39
C PHE A 490 -18.53 -14.50 27.31
N THR A 491 -17.82 -15.49 26.73
CA THR A 491 -17.15 -16.55 27.48
C THR A 491 -15.63 -16.38 27.37
N SER A 492 -14.94 -16.29 28.51
CA SER A 492 -13.51 -15.99 28.58
C SER A 492 -12.61 -17.15 28.09
N GLY A 493 -11.41 -16.83 27.60
CA GLY A 493 -10.34 -17.82 27.39
C GLY A 493 -10.37 -18.57 26.06
N ARG A 494 -11.19 -18.15 25.09
CA ARG A 494 -11.20 -18.70 23.74
C ARG A 494 -10.00 -18.16 22.94
N LYS A 495 -8.93 -18.96 22.81
CA LYS A 495 -7.91 -18.76 21.76
C LYS A 495 -8.56 -19.10 20.42
N ARG A 496 -8.68 -18.15 19.49
CA ARG A 496 -9.39 -18.35 18.22
C ARG A 496 -8.57 -17.83 17.04
#